data_AF-E5XP12-F1
#
_entry.id   AF-E5XP12-F1
#
_cell.length_a   1.000
_cell.length_b   1.000
_cell.length_c   1.000
_cell.angle_alpha   90.00
_cell.angle_beta   90.00
_cell.angle_gamma   90.00
#
_symmetry.space_group_name_H-M   'P 1'
#
loop_
_entity.id
_entity.type
_entity.pdbx_description
1 polymer ?
#
loop_
_entity_poly.entity_id
_entity_poly.type
_entity_poly.pdbx_seq_one_letter_code
_entity_poly.pdbx_strand_id
1 'polypeptide(L)'
;MKTSRVTIALLSSVAAAGFGVAAFSHAAPALGAEASCAALDRAAHDTAANVDKLHGVAQFVSPALPHPDNPEEETGSFDVVALFFQAGDLSRSLRQSSGELRDAEPEVDFPDLRDAADNLAQVNDDTATWFDDTTSPVGTHLPLDEKARRISDKVKNAIQAFRKFNDVYSKRCGEDLMAD
;
A
#
# COMPACT_ATOMS: atom_id res chain seq x y z
N MET A 1 -59.10 -9.53 -20.67
CA MET A 1 -57.89 -9.35 -21.51
C MET A 1 -57.34 -7.94 -21.30
N LYS A 2 -56.01 -7.82 -21.27
CA LYS A 2 -55.15 -6.63 -21.13
C LYS A 2 -54.93 -6.03 -19.73
N THR A 3 -53.85 -6.55 -19.14
CA THR A 3 -52.86 -5.97 -18.22
C THR A 3 -52.53 -4.49 -18.41
N SER A 4 -52.29 -3.78 -17.30
CA SER A 4 -51.10 -2.93 -17.14
C SER A 4 -50.76 -2.76 -15.67
N ARG A 5 -49.56 -3.24 -15.32
CA ARG A 5 -48.82 -2.88 -14.10
C ARG A 5 -48.17 -1.53 -14.35
N VAL A 6 -48.28 -0.59 -13.42
CA VAL A 6 -47.33 0.52 -13.30
C VAL A 6 -46.92 0.63 -11.84
N THR A 7 -45.74 0.08 -11.57
CA THR A 7 -44.96 0.28 -10.37
C THR A 7 -44.44 1.71 -10.40
N ILE A 8 -44.78 2.54 -9.42
CA ILE A 8 -44.07 3.79 -9.15
C ILE A 8 -43.37 3.62 -7.81
N ALA A 9 -42.07 3.34 -7.89
CA ALA A 9 -41.15 3.55 -6.80
C ALA A 9 -40.90 5.06 -6.70
N LEU A 10 -41.21 5.67 -5.56
CA LEU A 10 -40.73 6.99 -5.21
C LEU A 10 -39.77 6.84 -4.03
N LEU A 11 -38.49 7.00 -4.38
CA LEU A 11 -37.35 7.11 -3.50
C LEU A 11 -37.59 8.22 -2.48
N SER A 12 -37.68 7.86 -1.21
CA SER A 12 -37.65 8.80 -0.09
C SER A 12 -36.22 9.31 0.06
N SER A 13 -35.96 10.51 -0.47
CA SER A 13 -34.72 11.24 -0.24
C SER A 13 -34.76 11.82 1.18
N VAL A 14 -33.97 11.27 2.10
CA VAL A 14 -33.70 11.94 3.38
C VAL A 14 -32.53 12.89 3.15
N ALA A 15 -32.85 14.17 2.96
CA ALA A 15 -31.89 15.25 3.03
C ALA A 15 -31.57 15.53 4.49
N ALA A 16 -30.35 15.19 4.93
CA ALA A 16 -29.78 15.69 6.16
C ALA A 16 -28.66 16.68 5.79
N ALA A 17 -28.99 17.98 5.85
CA ALA A 17 -28.01 19.06 5.86
C ALA A 17 -27.71 19.39 7.33
N GLY A 18 -26.46 19.26 7.76
CA GLY A 18 -26.07 19.62 9.13
C GLY A 18 -24.60 19.31 9.43
N PHE A 19 -23.77 20.36 9.36
CA PHE A 19 -22.40 20.50 9.87
C PHE A 19 -21.31 19.66 9.20
N GLY A 20 -20.33 20.39 8.64
CA GLY A 20 -19.17 19.86 7.93
C GLY A 20 -18.30 18.97 8.81
N VAL A 21 -18.46 17.68 8.61
CA VAL A 21 -17.35 16.73 8.65
C VAL A 21 -16.97 16.54 7.18
N ALA A 22 -15.67 16.63 6.84
CA ALA A 22 -15.21 16.12 5.55
C ALA A 22 -15.63 14.64 5.50
N ALA A 23 -16.75 14.36 4.83
CA ALA A 23 -17.22 13.01 4.65
C ALA A 23 -16.24 12.37 3.66
N PHE A 24 -15.24 11.66 4.18
CA PHE A 24 -14.50 10.66 3.43
C PHE A 24 -15.55 9.84 2.68
N SER A 25 -15.60 10.03 1.37
CA SER A 25 -16.66 9.50 0.53
C SER A 25 -16.43 8.01 0.33
N HIS A 26 -16.72 7.23 1.37
CA HIS A 26 -16.74 5.78 1.29
C HIS A 26 -17.93 5.40 0.41
N ALA A 27 -17.65 4.92 -0.80
CA ALA A 27 -18.67 4.25 -1.58
C ALA A 27 -19.07 2.96 -0.83
N ALA A 28 -20.32 2.55 -0.96
CA ALA A 28 -20.70 1.23 -0.43
C ALA A 28 -19.86 0.15 -1.14
N PRO A 29 -19.42 -0.90 -0.42
CA PRO A 29 -18.76 -2.03 -1.05
C PRO A 29 -19.59 -2.59 -2.21
N ALA A 30 -18.91 -3.16 -3.20
CA ALA A 30 -19.56 -3.95 -4.24
C ALA A 30 -20.43 -5.03 -3.60
N LEU A 31 -21.57 -5.36 -4.23
CA LEU A 31 -22.51 -6.34 -3.69
C LEU A 31 -21.80 -7.67 -3.36
N GLY A 32 -21.91 -8.11 -2.12
CA GLY A 32 -21.28 -9.33 -1.61
C GLY A 32 -19.83 -9.17 -1.16
N ALA A 33 -19.19 -8.00 -1.34
CA ALA A 33 -17.79 -7.76 -0.94
C ALA A 33 -17.62 -7.42 0.53
N GLU A 34 -18.71 -7.19 1.28
CA GLU A 34 -18.67 -6.71 2.67
C GLU A 34 -17.81 -7.59 3.58
N ALA A 35 -17.95 -8.92 3.49
CA ALA A 35 -17.16 -9.86 4.29
C ALA A 35 -15.68 -9.86 3.90
N SER A 36 -15.37 -9.91 2.59
CA SER A 36 -13.99 -9.89 2.11
C SER A 36 -13.27 -8.56 2.38
N CYS A 37 -14.00 -7.44 2.30
CA CYS A 37 -13.48 -6.13 2.65
C CYS A 37 -13.24 -6.01 4.15
N ALA A 38 -14.15 -6.51 4.99
CA ALA A 38 -13.96 -6.55 6.43
C ALA A 38 -12.78 -7.43 6.86
N ALA A 39 -12.57 -8.57 6.18
CA ALA A 39 -11.43 -9.46 6.44
C ALA A 39 -10.08 -8.78 6.13
N LEU A 40 -10.03 -7.98 5.06
CA LEU A 40 -8.81 -7.28 4.64
C LEU A 40 -8.61 -5.90 5.29
N ASP A 41 -9.63 -5.32 5.91
CA ASP A 41 -9.67 -3.94 6.38
C ASP A 41 -8.42 -3.52 7.16
N ARG A 42 -8.10 -4.28 8.22
CA ARG A 42 -6.91 -4.03 9.04
C ARG A 42 -5.62 -4.12 8.23
N ALA A 43 -5.45 -5.21 7.49
CA ALA A 43 -4.23 -5.47 6.73
C ALA A 43 -4.01 -4.42 5.62
N ALA A 44 -5.10 -3.95 5.01
CA ALA A 44 -5.11 -2.92 3.99
C ALA A 44 -4.62 -1.57 4.54
N HIS A 45 -5.14 -1.16 5.71
CA HIS A 45 -4.72 0.05 6.41
C HIS A 45 -3.27 -0.02 6.93
N ASP A 46 -2.88 -1.16 7.51
CA ASP A 46 -1.50 -1.37 7.96
C ASP A 46 -0.52 -1.32 6.77
N THR A 47 -0.93 -1.83 5.60
CA THR A 47 -0.12 -1.70 4.38
C THR A 47 -0.08 -0.28 3.84
N ALA A 48 -1.17 0.49 3.94
CA ALA A 48 -1.18 1.91 3.59
C ALA A 48 -0.19 2.71 4.47
N ALA A 49 -0.17 2.45 5.77
CA ALA A 49 0.82 3.07 6.68
C ALA A 49 2.28 2.70 6.33
N ASN A 50 2.50 1.51 5.76
CA ASN A 50 3.83 1.12 5.27
C ASN A 50 4.29 1.92 4.05
N VAL A 51 3.36 2.46 3.24
CA VAL A 51 3.69 3.33 2.09
C VAL A 51 4.33 4.63 2.54
N ASP A 52 3.85 5.23 3.63
CA ASP A 52 4.47 6.42 4.23
C ASP A 52 5.89 6.14 4.71
N LYS A 53 6.10 4.97 5.33
CA LYS A 53 7.44 4.52 5.75
C LYS A 53 8.37 4.30 4.55
N LEU A 54 7.85 3.69 3.48
CA LEU A 54 8.57 3.51 2.21
C LEU A 54 8.98 4.87 1.61
N HIS A 55 8.09 5.86 1.61
CA HIS A 55 8.40 7.22 1.17
C HIS A 55 9.48 7.88 2.04
N GLY A 56 9.43 7.71 3.36
CA GLY A 56 10.46 8.22 4.27
C GLY A 56 11.86 7.64 3.96
N VAL A 57 11.94 6.34 3.68
CA VAL A 57 13.20 5.70 3.27
C VAL A 57 13.70 6.26 1.93
N ALA A 58 12.82 6.48 0.95
CA ALA A 58 13.19 7.06 -0.34
C ALA A 58 13.78 8.47 -0.20
N GLN A 59 13.17 9.33 0.61
CA GLN A 59 13.66 10.68 0.89
C GLN A 59 15.05 10.66 1.54
N PHE A 60 15.31 9.66 2.38
CA PHE A 60 16.58 9.50 3.07
C PHE A 60 17.73 9.12 2.13
N VAL A 61 17.46 8.32 1.10
CA VAL A 61 18.48 7.83 0.16
C VAL A 61 18.61 8.68 -1.11
N SER A 62 17.64 9.55 -1.39
CA SER A 62 17.66 10.44 -2.56
C SER A 62 18.91 11.31 -2.68
N PRO A 63 19.48 11.89 -1.60
CA PRO A 63 20.72 12.67 -1.69
C PRO A 63 21.94 11.85 -2.14
N ALA A 64 21.90 10.53 -2.02
CA ALA A 64 22.96 9.62 -2.42
C ALA A 64 22.93 9.26 -3.91
N LEU A 65 21.86 9.63 -4.61
CA LEU A 65 21.65 9.36 -6.02
C LEU A 65 22.07 10.58 -6.86
N PRO A 66 22.62 10.37 -8.07
CA PRO A 66 22.92 11.47 -8.98
C PRO A 66 21.65 12.28 -9.29
N HIS A 67 21.79 13.62 -9.38
CA HIS A 67 20.66 14.46 -9.75
C HIS A 67 20.20 14.10 -11.18
N PRO A 68 18.89 13.92 -11.44
CA PRO A 68 18.39 13.49 -12.74
C PRO A 68 18.78 14.45 -13.88
N ASP A 69 18.84 15.76 -13.59
CA ASP A 69 19.22 16.79 -14.57
C ASP A 69 20.72 17.10 -14.57
N ASN A 70 21.47 16.65 -13.56
CA ASN A 70 22.90 16.93 -13.42
C ASN A 70 23.63 15.71 -12.82
N PRO A 71 23.82 14.65 -13.60
CA PRO A 71 24.36 13.38 -13.11
C PRO A 71 25.85 13.46 -12.70
N GLU A 72 26.54 14.56 -13.00
CA GLU A 72 27.93 14.81 -12.60
C GLU A 72 28.05 15.52 -11.24
N GLU A 73 26.93 15.95 -10.65
CA GLU A 73 26.93 16.58 -9.33
C GLU A 73 27.34 15.57 -8.25
N GLU A 74 28.20 16.00 -7.32
CA GLU A 74 28.64 15.14 -6.21
C GLU A 74 27.42 14.63 -5.43
N THR A 75 27.34 13.30 -5.25
CA THR A 75 26.31 12.70 -4.43
C THR A 75 26.58 13.01 -2.96
N GLY A 76 25.52 13.40 -2.23
CA GLY A 76 25.59 13.68 -0.81
C GLY A 76 25.82 12.40 0.01
N SER A 77 26.35 12.56 1.23
CA SER A 77 26.39 11.48 2.21
C SER A 77 25.03 11.34 2.91
N PHE A 78 24.55 10.12 3.10
CA PHE A 78 23.40 9.81 3.96
C PHE A 78 23.85 9.04 5.21
N ASP A 79 23.14 9.20 6.33
CA ASP A 79 23.46 8.51 7.57
C ASP A 79 23.03 7.03 7.52
N VAL A 80 24.01 6.16 7.25
CA VAL A 80 23.82 4.71 7.14
C VAL A 80 23.24 4.09 8.42
N VAL A 81 23.51 4.66 9.59
CA VAL A 81 22.98 4.17 10.88
C VAL A 81 21.49 4.47 10.98
N ALA A 82 21.07 5.68 10.63
CA ALA A 82 19.66 6.04 10.59
C ALA A 82 18.89 5.20 9.54
N LEU A 83 19.48 4.96 8.36
CA LEU A 83 18.92 4.05 7.37
C LEU A 83 18.75 2.64 7.91
N PHE A 84 19.74 2.11 8.66
CA PHE A 84 19.66 0.78 9.26
C PHE A 84 18.44 0.64 10.18
N PHE A 85 18.22 1.62 11.06
CA PHE A 85 17.08 1.58 11.98
C PHE A 85 15.73 1.72 11.24
N GLN A 86 15.63 2.63 10.27
CA GLN A 86 14.42 2.81 9.48
C GLN A 86 14.08 1.58 8.63
N ALA A 87 15.07 1.00 7.96
CA ALA A 87 14.89 -0.21 7.16
C ALA A 87 14.53 -1.42 8.04
N GLY A 88 15.09 -1.53 9.25
CA GLY A 88 14.69 -2.58 10.20
C GLY A 88 13.26 -2.42 10.73
N ASP A 89 12.80 -1.19 10.99
CA ASP A 89 11.41 -0.94 11.37
C ASP A 89 10.42 -1.20 10.22
N LEU A 90 10.78 -0.74 9.03
CA LEU A 90 10.02 -0.98 7.81
C LEU A 90 9.93 -2.48 7.51
N SER A 91 11.04 -3.21 7.57
CA SER A 91 11.06 -4.67 7.35
C SER A 91 10.07 -5.39 8.28
N ARG A 92 10.09 -5.10 9.58
CA ARG A 92 9.12 -5.69 10.53
C ARG A 92 7.67 -5.36 10.17
N SER A 93 7.41 -4.10 9.80
CA SER A 93 6.06 -3.65 9.46
C SER A 93 5.53 -4.29 8.17
N LEU A 94 6.41 -4.45 7.18
CA LEU A 94 6.11 -5.17 5.94
C LEU A 94 5.82 -6.64 6.21
N ARG A 95 6.62 -7.34 7.02
CA ARG A 95 6.35 -8.73 7.41
C ARG A 95 5.04 -8.89 8.16
N GLN A 96 4.73 -7.97 9.09
CA GLN A 96 3.45 -7.98 9.79
C GLN A 96 2.29 -7.86 8.79
N SER A 97 2.30 -6.83 7.95
CA SER A 97 1.23 -6.64 6.96
C SER A 97 1.12 -7.80 5.97
N SER A 98 2.24 -8.40 5.57
CA SER A 98 2.27 -9.59 4.73
C SER A 98 1.61 -10.80 5.40
N GLY A 99 1.91 -11.02 6.68
CA GLY A 99 1.25 -12.05 7.49
C GLY A 99 -0.26 -11.81 7.59
N GLU A 100 -0.66 -10.59 7.93
CA GLU A 100 -2.09 -10.22 8.05
C GLU A 100 -2.85 -10.37 6.71
N LEU A 101 -2.24 -10.00 5.58
CA LEU A 101 -2.83 -10.19 4.25
C LEU A 101 -3.05 -11.68 3.93
N ARG A 102 -2.10 -12.55 4.28
CA ARG A 102 -2.23 -14.01 4.06
C ARG A 102 -3.20 -14.67 5.04
N ASP A 103 -3.23 -14.22 6.28
CA ASP A 103 -4.18 -14.70 7.28
C ASP A 103 -5.63 -14.37 6.87
N ALA A 104 -5.84 -13.23 6.19
CA ALA A 104 -7.14 -12.83 5.65
C ALA A 104 -7.55 -13.56 4.35
N GLU A 105 -6.58 -14.11 3.59
CA GLU A 105 -6.81 -14.74 2.27
C GLU A 105 -8.00 -15.74 2.24
N PRO A 106 -8.19 -16.64 3.22
CA PRO A 106 -9.27 -17.63 3.20
C PRO A 106 -10.68 -17.02 3.28
N GLU A 107 -10.80 -15.77 3.74
CA GLU A 107 -12.05 -15.04 3.91
C GLU A 107 -12.37 -14.11 2.72
N VAL A 108 -11.49 -14.09 1.70
CA VAL A 108 -11.65 -13.27 0.49
C VAL A 108 -12.29 -14.07 -0.64
N ASP A 109 -13.57 -13.81 -0.88
CA ASP A 109 -14.40 -14.50 -1.87
C ASP A 109 -14.18 -13.97 -3.30
N PHE A 110 -13.60 -12.77 -3.44
CA PHE A 110 -13.35 -12.12 -4.72
C PHE A 110 -11.95 -12.48 -5.25
N PRO A 111 -11.83 -13.26 -6.34
CA PRO A 111 -10.53 -13.75 -6.79
C PRO A 111 -9.55 -12.64 -7.16
N ASP A 112 -10.02 -11.55 -7.78
CA ASP A 112 -9.18 -10.41 -8.15
C ASP A 112 -8.62 -9.67 -6.92
N LEU A 113 -9.44 -9.53 -5.87
CA LEU A 113 -9.02 -8.94 -4.61
C LEU A 113 -8.05 -9.85 -3.85
N ARG A 114 -8.32 -11.16 -3.84
CA ARG A 114 -7.45 -12.17 -3.23
C ARG A 114 -6.07 -12.21 -3.91
N ASP A 115 -6.06 -12.28 -5.24
CA ASP A 115 -4.82 -12.31 -6.03
C ASP A 115 -4.00 -11.02 -5.84
N ALA A 116 -4.68 -9.87 -5.75
CA ALA A 116 -4.03 -8.59 -5.48
C ALA A 116 -3.42 -8.54 -4.06
N ALA A 117 -4.15 -9.05 -3.06
CA ALA A 117 -3.68 -9.15 -1.68
C ALA A 117 -2.49 -10.10 -1.53
N ASP A 118 -2.53 -11.29 -2.14
CA ASP A 118 -1.42 -12.25 -2.14
C ASP A 118 -0.17 -11.69 -2.84
N ASN A 119 -0.34 -11.06 -4.01
CA ASN A 119 0.77 -10.41 -4.69
C ASN A 119 1.39 -9.29 -3.84
N LEU A 120 0.58 -8.50 -3.13
CA LEU A 120 1.08 -7.46 -2.22
C LEU A 120 1.82 -8.09 -1.02
N ALA A 121 1.28 -9.15 -0.43
CA ALA A 121 1.93 -9.89 0.65
C ALA A 121 3.30 -10.42 0.22
N GLN A 122 3.40 -11.00 -0.97
CA GLN A 122 4.66 -11.49 -1.54
C GLN A 122 5.67 -10.34 -1.73
N VAL A 123 5.24 -9.22 -2.30
CA VAL A 123 6.12 -8.05 -2.51
C VAL A 123 6.58 -7.46 -1.17
N ASN A 124 5.73 -7.46 -0.14
CA ASN A 124 6.10 -7.03 1.20
C ASN A 124 7.19 -7.92 1.81
N ASP A 125 7.08 -9.25 1.68
CA ASP A 125 8.10 -10.18 2.15
C ASP A 125 9.43 -10.06 1.41
N ASP A 126 9.37 -9.94 0.08
CA ASP A 126 10.56 -9.78 -0.76
C ASP A 126 11.28 -8.46 -0.45
N THR A 127 10.51 -7.41 -0.12
CA THR A 127 11.04 -6.11 0.25
C THR A 127 11.63 -6.13 1.66
N ALA A 128 10.94 -6.75 2.62
CA ALA A 128 11.43 -6.93 3.99
C ALA A 128 12.72 -7.75 4.04
N THR A 129 12.74 -8.91 3.38
CA THR A 129 13.93 -9.78 3.28
C THR A 129 15.10 -9.03 2.68
N TRP A 130 14.85 -8.23 1.64
CA TRP A 130 15.90 -7.44 1.04
C TRP A 130 16.43 -6.34 1.98
N PHE A 131 15.57 -5.66 2.74
CA PHE A 131 16.00 -4.69 3.75
C PHE A 131 16.80 -5.35 4.85
N ASP A 132 16.39 -6.54 5.32
CA ASP A 132 17.12 -7.33 6.32
C ASP A 132 18.54 -7.67 5.82
N ASP A 133 18.66 -8.19 4.59
CA ASP A 133 19.94 -8.55 3.97
C ASP A 133 20.86 -7.34 3.78
N THR A 134 20.27 -6.21 3.38
CA THR A 134 20.98 -4.97 3.05
C THR A 134 21.44 -4.22 4.30
N THR A 135 20.72 -4.37 5.40
CA THR A 135 21.06 -3.77 6.68
C THR A 135 21.97 -4.67 7.50
N SER A 136 21.92 -5.99 7.31
CA SER A 136 22.74 -6.95 8.07
C SER A 136 24.22 -6.56 8.13
N PRO A 137 24.86 -6.59 9.32
CA PRO A 137 26.28 -6.27 9.48
C PRO A 137 27.22 -7.27 8.78
N VAL A 138 26.68 -8.41 8.31
CA VAL A 138 27.41 -9.43 7.52
C VAL A 138 26.93 -9.45 6.04
N GLY A 139 26.09 -8.49 5.66
CA GLY A 139 25.44 -8.41 4.35
C GLY A 139 26.38 -7.95 3.23
N THR A 140 25.79 -7.76 2.04
CA THR A 140 26.56 -7.38 0.84
C THR A 140 27.19 -5.99 0.99
N HIS A 141 28.52 -5.91 0.93
CA HIS A 141 29.26 -4.64 0.88
C HIS A 141 29.17 -4.04 -0.53
N LEU A 142 28.02 -3.48 -0.88
CA LEU A 142 27.85 -2.70 -2.11
C LEU A 142 28.36 -1.26 -1.92
N PRO A 143 28.88 -0.62 -2.98
CA PRO A 143 29.05 0.82 -3.03
C PRO A 143 27.75 1.55 -2.65
N LEU A 144 27.87 2.71 -1.98
CA LEU A 144 26.70 3.44 -1.43
C LEU A 144 25.71 3.89 -2.51
N ASP A 145 26.19 4.26 -3.69
CA ASP A 145 25.37 4.64 -4.84
C ASP A 145 24.58 3.45 -5.40
N GLU A 146 25.20 2.27 -5.49
CA GLU A 146 24.52 1.04 -5.90
C GLU A 146 23.49 0.61 -4.86
N LYS A 147 23.84 0.74 -3.56
CA LYS A 147 22.91 0.48 -2.46
C LYS A 147 21.70 1.39 -2.56
N ALA A 148 21.90 2.70 -2.70
CA ALA A 148 20.83 3.69 -2.83
C ALA A 148 19.92 3.43 -4.05
N ARG A 149 20.50 3.07 -5.21
CA ARG A 149 19.72 2.71 -6.41
C ARG A 149 18.81 1.51 -6.14
N ARG A 150 19.36 0.45 -5.54
CA ARG A 150 18.57 -0.76 -5.22
C ARG A 150 17.49 -0.49 -4.17
N ILE A 151 17.76 0.35 -3.16
CA ILE A 151 16.73 0.80 -2.20
C ILE A 151 15.60 1.49 -2.96
N SER A 152 15.94 2.45 -3.82
CA SER A 152 14.96 3.20 -4.62
C SER A 152 14.11 2.28 -5.50
N ASP A 153 14.73 1.31 -6.18
CA ASP A 153 14.01 0.35 -7.03
C ASP A 153 13.06 -0.54 -6.21
N LYS A 154 13.50 -1.03 -5.05
CA LYS A 154 12.67 -1.85 -4.15
C LYS A 154 11.49 -1.06 -3.60
N VAL A 155 11.73 0.17 -3.14
CA VAL A 155 10.68 1.08 -2.69
C VAL A 155 9.67 1.35 -3.80
N LYS A 156 10.13 1.65 -5.01
CA LYS A 156 9.26 1.88 -6.17
C LYS A 156 8.39 0.66 -6.48
N ASN A 157 8.97 -0.54 -6.48
CA ASN A 157 8.23 -1.78 -6.74
C ASN A 157 7.16 -2.06 -5.66
N ALA A 158 7.49 -1.84 -4.39
CA ALA A 158 6.55 -2.00 -3.28
C ALA A 158 5.37 -1.01 -3.39
N ILE A 159 5.65 0.26 -3.64
CA ILE A 159 4.61 1.30 -3.85
C ILE A 159 3.74 0.95 -5.06
N GLN A 160 4.31 0.46 -6.15
CA GLN A 160 3.55 0.03 -7.32
C GLN A 160 2.64 -1.17 -7.03
N ALA A 161 3.11 -2.14 -6.24
CA ALA A 161 2.29 -3.27 -5.82
C ALA A 161 1.11 -2.80 -4.95
N PHE A 162 1.37 -1.90 -3.99
CA PHE A 162 0.31 -1.31 -3.18
C PHE A 162 -0.72 -0.54 -4.03
N ARG A 163 -0.27 0.27 -4.99
CA ARG A 163 -1.19 0.99 -5.90
C ARG A 163 -2.10 0.05 -6.68
N LYS A 164 -1.58 -1.09 -7.15
CA LYS A 164 -2.39 -2.11 -7.84
C LYS A 164 -3.41 -2.74 -6.90
N PHE A 165 -3.01 -3.05 -5.67
CA PHE A 165 -3.93 -3.54 -4.65
C PHE A 165 -5.01 -2.50 -4.33
N ASN A 166 -4.64 -1.23 -4.10
CA ASN A 166 -5.57 -0.15 -3.79
C ASN A 166 -6.57 0.11 -4.93
N ASP A 167 -6.16 -0.02 -6.20
CA ASP A 167 -7.09 0.08 -7.34
C ASP A 167 -8.16 -1.02 -7.32
N VAL A 168 -7.82 -2.24 -6.90
CA VAL A 168 -8.79 -3.34 -6.76
C VAL A 168 -9.62 -3.17 -5.48
N TYR A 169 -8.97 -2.84 -4.36
CA TYR A 169 -9.59 -2.62 -3.07
C TYR A 169 -10.63 -1.50 -3.15
N SER A 170 -10.28 -0.33 -3.69
CA SER A 170 -11.22 0.79 -3.86
C SER A 170 -12.43 0.46 -4.73
N LYS A 171 -12.25 -0.32 -5.80
CA LYS A 171 -13.36 -0.77 -6.65
C LYS A 171 -14.30 -1.75 -5.94
N ARG A 172 -13.78 -2.57 -5.03
CA ARG A 172 -14.53 -3.64 -4.34
C ARG A 172 -15.10 -3.19 -3.00
N CYS A 173 -14.34 -2.40 -2.25
CA CYS A 173 -14.63 -1.98 -0.88
C CYS A 173 -15.10 -0.53 -0.80
N GLY A 174 -14.96 0.24 -1.88
CA GLY A 174 -15.45 1.61 -1.98
C GLY A 174 -14.60 2.63 -1.22
N GLU A 175 -13.40 2.24 -0.80
CA GLU A 175 -12.47 3.05 -0.03
C GLU A 175 -11.13 3.19 -0.76
N ASP A 176 -10.65 4.42 -0.87
CA ASP A 176 -9.32 4.73 -1.40
C ASP A 176 -8.34 4.91 -0.24
N LEU A 177 -7.42 3.95 -0.09
CA LEU A 177 -6.40 3.93 0.97
C LEU A 177 -5.28 4.94 0.72
N MET A 178 -5.30 5.64 -0.42
CA MET A 178 -4.37 6.73 -0.76
C MET A 178 -5.04 8.10 -0.76
N ALA A 179 -6.23 8.27 -0.17
CA ALA A 179 -6.94 9.55 -0.21
C ALA A 179 -6.11 10.68 0.47
N ASP A 180 -5.86 11.72 -0.33
CA ASP A 180 -5.03 12.90 0.00
C ASP A 180 -5.53 13.73 1.20
#